data_AF-A0A9N9NXR4-F1
#
_entry.id   AF-A0A9N9NXR4-F1
#
_cell.length_a   1.000
_cell.length_b   1.000
_cell.length_c   1.000
_cell.angle_alpha   90.00
_cell.angle_beta   90.00
_cell.angle_gamma   90.00
#
_symmetry.space_group_name_H-M   'P 1'
#
loop_
_entity.id
_entity.type
_entity.pdbx_description
1 polymer ?
#
loop_
_entity_poly.entity_id
_entity_poly.type
_entity_poly.pdbx_seq_one_letter_code
_entity_poly.pdbx_strand_id
1 'polypeptide(L)' 'EAEVVGEALISLFSQWGAPSILQSDNGKEFTANVINRICQSLGIVI' A
#
# COMPACT_ATOMS: atom_id res chain seq x y z
N GLU A 1 3.47 -13.03 0.52
CA GLU A 1 3.54 -12.11 1.69
C GLU A 1 3.16 -10.69 1.30
N ALA A 2 3.90 -10.02 0.40
CA ALA A 2 3.55 -8.67 -0.07
C ALA A 2 2.14 -8.54 -0.70
N GLU A 3 1.67 -9.57 -1.41
CA GLU A 3 0.30 -9.60 -1.97
C GLU A 3 -0.77 -9.56 -0.87
N VAL A 4 -0.58 -10.32 0.21
CA VAL A 4 -1.49 -10.33 1.37
C VAL A 4 -1.50 -8.97 2.07
N VAL A 5 -0.33 -8.32 2.20
CA VAL A 5 -0.24 -6.95 2.70
C VAL A 5 -0.98 -5.98 1.78
N GLY A 6 -0.85 -6.12 0.47
CA GLY A 6 -1.57 -5.32 -0.52
C GLY A 6 -3.08 -5.46 -0.41
N GLU A 7 -3.59 -6.69 -0.27
CA GLU A 7 -5.02 -6.96 -0.06
C GLU A 7 -5.54 -6.32 1.24
N ALA A 8 -4.77 -6.42 2.33
CA ALA A 8 -5.12 -5.78 3.59
C ALA A 8 -5.16 -4.25 3.48
N LEU A 9 -4.19 -3.64 2.78
CA LEU A 9 -4.16 -2.19 2.52
C LEU A 9 -5.34 -1.74 1.65
N ILE A 10 -5.67 -2.48 0.59
CA ILE A 10 -6.83 -2.17 -0.25
C ILE A 10 -8.13 -2.24 0.55
N SER A 11 -8.27 -3.26 1.41
CA SER A 11 -9.43 -3.38 2.30
C SER A 11 -9.53 -2.19 3.26
N LEU A 12 -8.41 -1.80 3.87
CA LEU A 12 -8.31 -0.63 4.74
C LEU A 12 -8.70 0.66 3.98
N PHE A 13 -8.07 0.91 2.84
CA PHE A 13 -8.33 2.12 2.03
C PHE A 13 -9.76 2.17 1.50
N SER A 14 -10.40 1.02 1.24
CA SER A 14 -11.81 0.97 0.82
C SER A 14 -12.77 1.35 1.96
N GLN A 15 -12.38 1.11 3.21
CA GLN A 15 -13.22 1.41 4.38
C GLN A 15 -13.07 2.85 4.87
N TRP A 16 -11.87 3.42 4.81
CA TRP A 16 -11.58 4.75 5.37
C TRP A 16 -11.13 5.80 4.34
N GLY A 17 -10.98 5.42 3.07
CA GLY A 17 -10.35 6.22 2.04
C GLY A 17 -8.84 5.96 1.94
N ALA A 18 -8.29 6.14 0.73
CA ALA A 18 -6.86 6.06 0.51
C ALA A 18 -6.16 7.29 1.14
N PRO A 19 -5.10 7.09 1.95
CA PRO A 19 -4.33 8.21 2.49
C PRO A 19 -3.49 8.88 1.41
N SER A 20 -3.08 10.13 1.62
CA SER A 20 -2.12 10.79 0.71
C SER A 20 -0.68 10.30 0.88
N ILE A 21 -0.33 9.76 2.06
CA ILE A 21 1.01 9.26 2.41
C ILE A 21 0.88 7.93 3.16
N LEU A 22 1.66 6.92 2.77
CA LEU A 22 1.84 5.65 3.49
C LEU A 22 3.29 5.53 3.97
N GLN A 23 3.55 5.90 5.22
CA GLN A 23 4.88 5.77 5.81
C GLN A 23 5.03 4.39 6.47
N SER A 24 6.02 3.60 6.04
CA SER A 24 6.31 2.27 6.57
C SER A 24 7.81 2.07 6.80
N ASP A 25 8.22 0.89 7.27
CA ASP A 25 9.63 0.52 7.32
C ASP A 25 10.14 0.08 5.93
N ASN A 26 11.44 -0.22 5.82
CA ASN A 26 12.04 -0.71 4.58
C ASN A 26 11.90 -2.24 4.43
N GLY A 27 10.80 -2.82 4.93
CA GLY A 27 10.49 -4.23 4.81
C GLY A 27 10.36 -4.67 3.36
N LYS A 28 10.64 -5.96 3.10
CA LYS A 28 10.59 -6.54 1.75
C LYS A 28 9.19 -6.46 1.12
N GLU A 29 8.15 -6.34 1.95
CA GLU A 29 6.76 -6.22 1.57
C GLU A 29 6.45 -4.82 1.05
N PHE A 30 6.85 -3.77 1.78
CA PHE A 30 6.60 -2.38 1.42
C PHE A 30 7.51 -1.86 0.32
N THR A 31 8.65 -2.51 0.10
CA THR A 31 9.53 -2.29 -1.06
C THR A 31 9.10 -3.08 -2.30
N ALA A 32 8.13 -4.00 -2.18
CA ALA A 32 7.69 -4.83 -3.29
C ALA A 32 6.95 -4.01 -4.37
N ASN A 33 7.16 -4.39 -5.63
CA ASN A 33 6.51 -3.74 -6.78
C ASN A 33 4.98 -3.73 -6.69
N VAL A 34 4.36 -4.73 -6.05
CA VAL A 34 2.91 -4.79 -5.89
C VAL A 34 2.40 -3.63 -5.02
N ILE A 35 3.07 -3.32 -3.91
CA ILE A 35 2.68 -2.22 -3.02
C ILE A 35 2.92 -0.88 -3.73
N ASN A 36 4.08 -0.71 -4.38
CA ASN A 36 4.37 0.49 -5.16
C ASN A 36 3.30 0.76 -6.22
N ARG A 37 2.82 -0.28 -6.92
CA ARG A 37 1.74 -0.14 -7.93
C ARG A 37 0.40 0.24 -7.30
N ILE A 38 0.07 -0.32 -6.14
CA ILE A 38 -1.16 0.03 -5.41
C ILE A 38 -1.10 1.50 -4.98
N CYS A 39 0.02 1.94 -4.41
CA CYS A 39 0.19 3.33 -3.99
C CYS A 39 0.10 4.29 -5.18
N GLN A 40 0.76 3.98 -6.30
CA GLN A 40 0.68 4.79 -7.52
C GLN A 40 -0.75 4.86 -8.10
N SER A 41 -1.49 3.76 -8.14
CA SER A 41 -2.86 3.76 -8.69
C SER A 41 -3.86 4.53 -7.84
N LEU A 42 -3.59 4.63 -6.54
CA LEU A 42 -4.42 5.34 -5.56
C LEU A 42 -3.91 6.76 -5.24
N GLY A 43 -2.83 7.21 -5.88
CA GLY A 43 -2.25 8.54 -5.66
C GLY A 43 -1.59 8.72 -4.28
N ILE A 44 -1.12 7.63 -3.68
CA ILE A 44 -0.48 7.57 -2.37
C ILE A 44 1.03 7.71 -2.56
N VAL A 45 1.66 8.60 -1.79
CA VAL A 45 3.12 8.67 -1.67
C VAL A 45 3.55 7.64 -0.63
N ILE A 46 4.41 6.69 -1.02
CA ILE A 46 4.98 5.66 -0.12
C ILE A 46 6.47 5.89 0.07
#